data_AF-A0AAU9UTX1-F1
#
_entry.id   AF-A0AAU9UTX1-F1
#
_cell.length_a   1.000
_cell.length_b   1.000
_cell.length_c   1.000
_cell.angle_alpha   90.00
_cell.angle_beta   90.00
_cell.angle_gamma   90.00
#
_symmetry.space_group_name_H-M   'P 1'
#
loop_
_entity.id
_entity.type
_entity.pdbx_description
1 polymer ?
#
loop_
_entity_poly.entity_id
_entity_poly.type
_entity_poly.pdbx_seq_one_letter_code
_entity_poly.pdbx_strand_id
1 'polypeptide(L)' 'MFAPSYKIVEKRATELDTSFLHQDNAPVHQAGRTTDYLCEVGVKLLGQPPYSPDLAPRDCAFSSCEETKGRKFF' A
#
# COMPACT_ATOMS: atom_id res chain seq x y z
N MET A 1 19.55 18.46 4.28
CA MET A 1 18.28 18.29 3.54
C MET A 1 18.51 17.22 2.49
N PHE A 2 17.94 16.02 2.66
CA PHE A 2 18.07 14.91 1.71
C PHE A 2 16.81 14.89 0.84
N ALA A 3 16.96 15.17 -0.46
CA ALA A 3 15.87 15.00 -1.42
C ALA A 3 15.76 13.51 -1.79
N PRO A 4 14.56 12.90 -1.79
CA PRO A 4 14.39 11.52 -2.22
C PRO A 4 14.53 11.40 -3.75
N SER A 5 15.22 10.36 -4.22
CA SER A 5 15.64 10.19 -5.62
C SER A 5 14.72 9.27 -6.45
N TYR A 6 13.41 9.23 -6.17
CA TYR A 6 12.50 8.37 -6.92
C TYR A 6 11.82 9.14 -8.07
N LYS A 7 11.53 8.43 -9.17
CA LYS A 7 10.89 9.00 -10.36
C LYS A 7 9.37 9.03 -10.19
N ILE A 8 8.77 10.19 -10.40
CA ILE A 8 7.30 10.33 -10.52
C ILE A 8 6.93 9.93 -11.95
N VAL A 9 6.15 8.86 -12.11
CA VAL A 9 5.65 8.41 -13.41
C VAL A 9 4.21 8.89 -13.53
N GLU A 10 3.97 9.92 -14.34
CA GLU A 10 2.62 10.33 -14.71
C GLU A 10 1.98 9.26 -15.60
N LYS A 11 0.87 8.66 -15.13
CA LYS A 11 0.07 7.75 -15.95
C LYS A 11 -1.04 8.53 -16.64
N ARG A 12 -1.31 8.20 -17.91
CA ARG A 12 -2.38 8.81 -18.72
C ARG A 12 -3.73 8.60 -18.06
N ALA A 13 -4.43 9.71 -17.89
CA ALA A 13 -5.77 9.76 -17.35
C ALA A 13 -6.78 9.07 -18.29
N THR A 14 -7.46 8.01 -17.83
CA THR A 14 -8.65 7.42 -18.47
C THR A 14 -9.82 7.51 -17.50
N GLU A 15 -11.05 7.77 -17.98
CA GLU A 15 -12.26 8.20 -17.23
C GLU A 15 -12.68 7.42 -15.95
N LEU A 16 -11.92 6.41 -15.50
CA LEU A 16 -12.00 5.69 -14.22
C LEU A 16 -10.90 6.09 -13.20
N ASP A 17 -10.19 7.20 -13.39
CA ASP A 17 -8.94 7.60 -12.69
C ASP A 17 -8.99 7.85 -11.17
N THR A 18 -10.03 7.43 -10.47
CA THR A 18 -9.97 7.38 -9.00
C THR A 18 -9.31 6.07 -8.57
N SER A 19 -7.99 6.02 -8.67
CA SER A 19 -7.19 4.95 -8.06
C SER A 19 -7.19 5.11 -6.55
N PHE A 20 -7.76 4.13 -5.83
CA PHE A 20 -7.74 4.10 -4.37
C PHE A 20 -6.62 3.17 -3.89
N LEU A 21 -5.88 3.64 -2.89
CA LEU A 21 -4.85 2.86 -2.21
C LEU A 21 -5.48 2.18 -0.99
N HIS A 22 -5.50 0.84 -1.00
CA HIS A 22 -5.87 0.03 0.15
C HIS A 22 -4.61 -0.51 0.83
N GLN A 23 -4.37 -0.08 2.06
CA GLN A 23 -3.25 -0.46 2.92
C GLN A 23 -3.76 -0.76 4.32
N ASP A 24 -3.00 -1.56 5.07
CA ASP A 24 -3.27 -1.86 6.46
C ASP A 24 -2.84 -0.72 7.38
N ASN A 25 -3.29 -0.75 8.64
CA ASN A 25 -3.05 0.28 9.64
C ASN A 25 -1.67 0.17 10.33
N ALA A 26 -0.65 -0.41 9.69
CA ALA A 26 0.68 -0.47 10.29
C ALA A 26 1.22 0.95 10.59
N PRO A 27 1.99 1.13 11.68
CA PRO A 27 2.45 2.45 12.12
C PRO A 27 3.32 3.17 11.06
N VAL A 28 3.99 2.42 10.18
CA VAL A 28 4.78 2.98 9.06
C VAL A 28 3.92 3.60 7.96
N HIS A 29 2.70 3.09 7.76
CA HIS A 29 1.75 3.62 6.79
C HIS A 29 1.02 4.86 7.30
N GLN A 30 0.92 5.01 8.63
CA GLN A 30 0.34 6.17 9.30
C GLN A 30 1.37 7.26 9.67
N ALA A 31 2.65 7.04 9.39
CA ALA A 31 3.70 8.01 9.69
C ALA A 31 3.52 9.29 8.87
N GLY A 32 3.78 10.45 9.48
CA GLY A 32 3.58 11.77 8.85
C GLY A 32 4.24 11.91 7.47
N ARG A 33 5.48 11.43 7.32
CA ARG A 33 6.16 11.43 6.01
C ARG A 33 5.40 10.66 4.93
N THR A 34 4.78 9.55 5.29
CA THR A 34 4.02 8.70 4.38
C THR A 34 2.70 9.38 4.03
N THR A 35 1.99 9.93 5.01
CA THR A 35 0.72 10.62 4.79
C THR A 35 0.89 11.91 3.98
N ASP A 36 1.94 12.68 4.27
CA ASP A 36 2.27 13.92 3.54
C ASP A 36 2.56 13.60 2.08
N TYR A 37 3.37 12.56 1.81
CA TYR A 37 3.65 12.11 0.45
C TYR A 37 2.40 11.63 -0.29
N LEU A 38 1.54 10.83 0.36
CA LEU A 38 0.29 10.36 -0.26
C LEU A 38 -0.65 11.53 -0.59
N CYS A 39 -0.65 12.56 0.24
CA CYS A 39 -1.38 13.81 -0.02
C CYS A 39 -0.80 14.57 -1.21
N GLU A 40 0.54 14.69 -1.30
CA GLU A 40 1.23 15.37 -2.41
C GLU A 40 0.97 14.69 -3.77
N VAL A 41 0.91 13.35 -3.80
CA VAL A 41 0.65 12.58 -5.02
C VAL A 41 -0.86 12.54 -5.36
N GLY A 42 -1.73 13.05 -4.48
CA GLY A 42 -3.18 13.06 -4.70
C GLY A 42 -3.81 11.67 -4.64
N VAL A 43 -3.17 10.72 -3.93
CA VAL A 43 -3.67 9.35 -3.78
C VAL A 43 -4.78 9.32 -2.73
N LYS A 44 -5.93 8.76 -3.08
CA LYS A 44 -7.04 8.56 -2.14
C LYS A 44 -6.82 7.26 -1.36
N LEU A 45 -6.69 7.36 -0.04
CA LEU A 45 -6.61 6.21 0.85
C LEU A 45 -8.00 5.63 1.13
N LEU A 46 -8.12 4.31 1.05
CA LEU A 46 -9.30 3.57 1.48
C LEU A 46 -9.09 3.08 2.91
N GLY A 47 -9.96 3.47 3.85
CA GLY A 47 -9.87 3.06 5.24
C GLY A 47 -10.08 1.55 5.41
N GLN A 48 -9.22 0.92 6.20
CA GLN A 48 -9.35 -0.48 6.60
C GLN A 48 -9.64 -0.58 8.11
N PRO A 49 -10.63 -1.37 8.54
CA PRO A 49 -10.84 -1.62 9.96
C PRO A 49 -9.63 -2.36 10.58
N PRO A 50 -9.30 -2.07 11.86
CA PRO A 50 -8.20 -2.73 12.54
C PRO A 50 -8.45 -4.24 12.66
N TYR A 51 -7.42 -5.03 12.35
CA TYR A 51 -7.43 -6.50 12.45
C TYR A 51 -8.45 -7.23 11.55
N SER A 52 -8.72 -6.69 10.35
CA SER A 52 -9.53 -7.37 9.33
C SER A 52 -8.70 -7.85 8.13
N PRO A 53 -7.91 -8.93 8.28
CA PRO A 53 -7.15 -9.52 7.18
C PRO A 53 -8.06 -10.19 6.14
N ASP A 54 -9.31 -10.49 6.49
CA ASP A 54 -10.33 -11.03 5.59
C ASP A 54 -10.76 -10.02 4.51
N LEU A 55 -10.65 -8.72 4.80
CA LEU A 55 -11.02 -7.65 3.88
C LEU A 55 -9.87 -7.20 2.98
N ALA A 56 -8.63 -7.59 3.29
CA ALA A 56 -7.46 -7.23 2.53
C ALA A 56 -7.20 -8.27 1.41
N PRO A 57 -7.27 -7.87 0.13
CA PRO A 57 -6.98 -8.78 -0.99
C PRO A 57 -5.56 -9.36 -0.93
N ARG A 58 -4.61 -8.59 -0.35
CA ARG A 58 -3.22 -9.01 -0.17
C ARG A 58 -3.09 -10.20 0.78
N ASP A 59 -3.82 -10.18 1.89
CA ASP A 59 -3.72 -11.23 2.92
C ASP A 59 -4.34 -12.54 2.40
N CYS A 60 -5.44 -12.44 1.65
CA CYS A 60 -6.00 -13.58 0.91
C CYS A 60 -4.99 -14.14 -0.11
N ALA A 61 -4.31 -13.29 -0.88
CA ALA A 61 -3.31 -13.74 -1.85
C ALA A 61 -2.08 -14.38 -1.17
N PHE A 62 -1.64 -13.84 -0.03
CA PHE A 62 -0.53 -14.40 0.74
C PHE A 62 -0.88 -15.77 1.32
N SER A 63 -2.11 -15.98 1.80
CA SER A 63 -2.56 -17.27 2.31
C SER A 63 -2.53 -18.40 1.26
N SER A 64 -2.71 -18.05 -0.01
CA SER A 64 -2.61 -18.98 -1.14
C SER A 64 -1.17 -19.29 -1.55
N CYS A 65 -0.19 -18.50 -1.09
CA CYS A 65 1.22 -18.68 -1.40
C CYS A 65 1.84 -19.82 -0.58
N GLU A 66 1.57 -21.06 -1.00
CA GLU A 66 2.11 -22.27 -0.37
C GLU A 66 3.61 -22.45 -0.56
N GLU A 67 4.23 -21.66 -1.45
CA GLU A 67 5.62 -21.80 -1.88
C GLU A 67 6.65 -21.58 -0.76
N THR A 68 6.22 -20.95 0.34
CA THR A 68 7.06 -20.69 1.52
C THR A 68 6.87 -21.71 2.64
N LYS A 69 5.89 -22.63 2.54
CA LYS A 69 5.67 -23.67 3.54
C LYS A 69 6.88 -24.59 3.62
N GLY A 70 7.54 -24.60 4.79
CA GLY A 70 8.70 -25.45 5.06
C GLY A 70 10.05 -24.87 4.61
N ARG A 71 10.08 -23.67 3.99
CA ARG A 71 11.34 -22.96 3.74
C ARG A 71 11.83 -22.34 5.05
N LYS A 72 13.10 -22.58 5.36
CA LYS A 72 13.77 -22.09 6.55
C LYS A 72 14.65 -20.91 6.16
N PHE A 73 14.31 -19.73 6.65
CA PHE A 73 15.10 -18.50 6.48
C PHE A 73 16.05 -18.40 7.67
N PHE A 74 17.23 -18.98 7.53
CA PHE A 74 18.32 -18.86 8.51
C PHE A 74 19.56 -18.32 7.80
#